data_AF-A0A0D1M7Y3-F1
#
_entry.id   AF-A0A0D1M7Y3-F1
#
_cell.length_a   1.000
_cell.length_b   1.000
_cell.length_c   1.000
_cell.angle_alpha   90.00
_cell.angle_beta   90.00
_cell.angle_gamma   90.00
#
_symmetry.space_group_name_H-M   'P 1'
#
loop_
_entity.id
_entity.type
_entity.pdbx_description
1 polymer ?
#
loop_
_entity_poly.entity_id
_entity_poly.type
_entity_poly.pdbx_seq_one_letter_code
_entity_poly.pdbx_strand_id
1 'polypeptide(L)'
;MAKEHPFDFKKWDAFLAEIEGKEIPWVMGAVADGHPQYDPRMIELAKAFEWSDFFDKNFDRTLKQKGHQELPEEEVDEISRTGSDFRDVRAVASVVIYGERRLEGMWAAMTEKGILRRLLQRLDSLTPEDFPGPNY
;
A
#
# COMPACT_ATOMS: atom_id res chain seq x y z
N MET A 1 -6.49 -19.79 -19.23
CA MET A 1 -6.81 -18.37 -19.01
C MET A 1 -6.39 -18.05 -17.60
N ALA A 2 -5.41 -17.16 -17.41
CA ALA A 2 -5.07 -16.70 -16.07
C ALA A 2 -6.30 -16.00 -15.48
N LYS A 3 -6.68 -16.33 -14.25
CA LYS A 3 -7.73 -15.57 -13.57
C LYS A 3 -7.13 -14.21 -13.23
N GLU A 4 -7.67 -13.15 -13.82
CA GLU A 4 -7.37 -11.77 -13.43
C GLU A 4 -7.91 -11.54 -12.02
N HIS A 5 -7.11 -10.89 -11.18
CA HIS A 5 -7.50 -10.53 -9.82
C HIS A 5 -7.57 -8.99 -9.75
N PRO A 6 -8.71 -8.38 -10.13
CA PRO A 6 -8.83 -6.94 -10.19
C PRO A 6 -8.76 -6.31 -8.80
N PHE A 7 -8.17 -5.12 -8.73
CA PHE A 7 -8.15 -4.27 -7.53
C PHE A 7 -9.01 -3.03 -7.77
N ASP A 8 -9.98 -2.77 -6.88
CA ASP A 8 -10.89 -1.64 -7.02
C ASP A 8 -10.29 -0.37 -6.41
N PHE A 9 -9.47 0.34 -7.20
CA PHE A 9 -8.83 1.59 -6.75
C PHE A 9 -9.85 2.64 -6.32
N LYS A 10 -11.02 2.74 -6.97
CA LYS A 10 -12.04 3.74 -6.63
C LYS A 10 -12.64 3.48 -5.26
N LYS A 11 -12.98 2.22 -4.96
CA LYS A 11 -13.48 1.83 -3.64
C LYS A 11 -12.46 2.17 -2.55
N TRP A 12 -11.21 1.80 -2.76
CA TRP A 12 -10.17 1.97 -1.74
C TRP A 12 -9.71 3.42 -1.61
N ASP A 13 -9.70 4.20 -2.68
CA ASP A 13 -9.47 5.65 -2.60
C ASP A 13 -10.52 6.34 -1.75
N ALA A 14 -11.80 6.04 -1.96
CA ALA A 14 -12.89 6.61 -1.16
C ALA A 14 -12.74 6.26 0.33
N PHE A 15 -12.44 5.00 0.65
CA PHE A 15 -12.16 4.57 2.03
C PHE A 15 -10.95 5.30 2.62
N LEU A 16 -9.82 5.36 1.91
CA LEU A 16 -8.62 6.01 2.41
C LEU A 16 -8.82 7.52 2.58
N ALA A 17 -9.59 8.17 1.72
CA ALA A 17 -9.99 9.57 1.86
C ALA A 17 -10.77 9.84 3.16
N GLU A 18 -11.57 8.87 3.62
CA GLU A 18 -12.33 9.00 4.87
C GLU A 18 -11.42 8.97 6.10
N ILE A 19 -10.32 8.23 6.06
CA ILE A 19 -9.46 7.98 7.23
C ILE A 19 -8.12 8.73 7.20
N GLU A 20 -7.76 9.31 6.06
CA GLU A 20 -6.59 10.18 5.90
C GLU A 20 -6.59 11.32 6.93
N GLY A 21 -5.43 11.56 7.55
CA GLY A 21 -5.25 12.61 8.56
C GLY A 21 -5.89 12.31 9.93
N LYS A 22 -6.55 11.16 10.10
CA LYS A 22 -7.11 10.75 11.40
C LYS A 22 -6.13 9.87 12.14
N GLU A 23 -5.85 10.22 13.39
CA GLU A 23 -5.06 9.41 14.30
C GLU A 23 -5.69 8.04 14.50
N ILE A 24 -4.89 6.98 14.34
CA ILE A 24 -5.34 5.61 14.58
C ILE A 24 -5.11 5.29 16.06
N PRO A 25 -6.18 4.97 16.83
CA PRO A 25 -6.03 4.72 18.25
C PRO A 25 -5.20 3.47 18.51
N TRP A 26 -4.28 3.57 19.45
CA TRP A 26 -3.50 2.43 19.94
C TRP A 26 -4.18 1.85 21.18
N VAL A 27 -4.43 0.55 21.15
CA VAL A 27 -4.99 -0.18 22.29
C VAL A 27 -3.84 -0.85 23.03
N MET A 28 -3.63 -0.45 24.28
CA MET A 28 -2.67 -1.11 25.16
C MET A 28 -3.12 -2.54 25.44
N GLY A 29 -2.27 -3.51 25.10
CA GLY A 29 -2.48 -4.91 25.47
C GLY A 29 -2.21 -5.16 26.96
N ALA A 30 -2.40 -6.42 27.39
CA ALA A 30 -2.01 -6.88 28.73
C ALA A 30 -0.47 -6.90 28.93
N VAL A 31 0.29 -6.82 27.84
CA VAL A 31 1.74 -6.64 27.79
C VAL A 31 1.96 -5.23 27.21
N ALA A 32 2.98 -4.50 27.69
CA ALA A 32 3.16 -3.06 27.49
C ALA A 32 3.35 -2.57 26.03
N ASP A 33 3.17 -3.44 25.04
CA ASP A 33 3.20 -3.11 23.62
C ASP A 33 1.75 -2.95 23.14
N GLY A 34 1.36 -1.70 22.84
CA GLY A 34 0.05 -1.41 22.27
C GLY A 34 -0.03 -1.82 20.81
N HIS A 35 -1.22 -2.15 20.34
CA HIS A 35 -1.48 -2.44 18.92
C HIS A 35 -2.42 -1.39 18.31
N PRO A 36 -2.18 -0.96 17.06
CA PRO A 36 -3.07 -0.04 16.37
C PRO A 36 -4.44 -0.70 16.10
N GLN A 37 -5.51 0.00 16.41
CA GLN A 37 -6.87 -0.45 16.15
C GLN A 37 -7.33 0.06 14.78
N TYR A 38 -7.03 -0.74 13.75
CA TYR A 38 -7.45 -0.44 12.39
C TYR A 38 -8.96 -0.62 12.16
N ASP A 39 -9.51 0.19 11.27
CA ASP A 39 -10.79 -0.10 10.64
C ASP A 39 -10.71 -1.47 9.93
N PRO A 40 -11.68 -2.39 10.12
CA PRO A 40 -11.69 -3.69 9.45
C PRO A 40 -11.52 -3.60 7.92
N ARG A 41 -11.98 -2.51 7.30
CA ARG A 41 -11.81 -2.23 5.87
C ARG A 41 -10.34 -2.11 5.46
N MET A 42 -9.44 -1.73 6.37
CA MET A 42 -8.00 -1.70 6.10
C MET A 42 -7.43 -3.12 5.89
N ILE A 43 -7.91 -4.08 6.68
CA ILE A 43 -7.55 -5.49 6.52
C ILE A 43 -8.13 -6.05 5.21
N GLU A 44 -9.35 -5.65 4.85
CA GLU A 44 -9.94 -6.01 3.56
C GLU A 44 -9.18 -5.42 2.38
N LEU A 45 -8.74 -4.17 2.47
CA LEU A 45 -7.89 -3.51 1.47
C LEU A 45 -6.60 -4.30 1.28
N ALA A 46 -5.90 -4.59 2.38
CA ALA A 46 -4.63 -5.32 2.31
C ALA A 46 -4.80 -6.70 1.67
N LYS A 47 -5.83 -7.46 2.07
CA LYS A 47 -6.14 -8.77 1.46
C LYS A 47 -6.48 -8.63 -0.02
N ALA A 48 -7.33 -7.67 -0.39
CA ALA A 48 -7.69 -7.44 -1.78
C ALA A 48 -6.47 -7.08 -2.63
N PHE A 49 -5.58 -6.24 -2.10
CA PHE A 49 -4.35 -5.86 -2.78
C PHE A 49 -3.39 -7.04 -2.92
N GLU A 50 -3.10 -7.77 -1.85
CA GLU A 50 -2.21 -8.95 -1.85
C GLU A 50 -2.66 -10.04 -2.84
N TRP A 51 -3.97 -10.16 -3.04
CA TRP A 51 -4.54 -11.11 -3.99
C TRP A 51 -4.61 -10.58 -5.42
N SER A 52 -4.42 -9.28 -5.63
CA SER A 52 -4.51 -8.65 -6.94
C SER A 52 -3.26 -8.83 -7.79
N ASP A 53 -3.41 -8.59 -9.10
CA ASP A 53 -2.27 -8.56 -10.01
C ASP A 53 -1.31 -7.39 -9.73
N PHE A 54 -1.74 -6.36 -8.98
CA PHE A 54 -0.92 -5.24 -8.54
C PHE A 54 0.06 -5.61 -7.41
N PHE A 55 -0.16 -6.70 -6.67
CA PHE A 55 0.82 -7.11 -5.68
C PHE A 55 2.07 -7.68 -6.36
N ASP A 56 3.23 -7.06 -6.14
CA ASP A 56 4.50 -7.62 -6.58
C ASP A 56 4.96 -8.70 -5.60
N LYS A 57 4.72 -9.97 -5.94
CA LYS A 57 5.16 -11.12 -5.12
C LYS A 57 6.67 -11.18 -4.90
N ASN A 58 7.46 -10.44 -5.68
CA ASN A 58 8.91 -10.34 -5.56
C ASN A 58 9.36 -8.92 -5.18
N PHE A 59 8.51 -8.14 -4.49
CA PHE A 59 8.80 -6.75 -4.13
C PHE A 59 10.19 -6.58 -3.48
N ASP A 60 10.63 -7.48 -2.59
CA ASP A 60 11.96 -7.42 -1.95
C ASP A 60 13.10 -7.43 -3.00
N ARG A 61 12.95 -8.18 -4.11
CA ARG A 61 13.92 -8.21 -5.21
C ARG A 61 13.79 -6.98 -6.10
N THR A 62 12.56 -6.56 -6.41
CA THR A 62 12.30 -5.39 -7.26
C THR A 62 12.84 -4.12 -6.62
N LEU A 63 12.60 -3.90 -5.33
CA LEU A 63 13.13 -2.79 -4.54
C LEU A 63 14.67 -2.73 -4.63
N LYS A 64 15.35 -3.87 -4.40
CA LYS A 64 16.81 -3.94 -4.55
C LYS A 64 17.30 -3.60 -5.96
N GLN A 65 16.58 -4.02 -7.00
CA GLN A 65 16.91 -3.68 -8.39
C GLN A 65 16.68 -2.20 -8.70
N LYS A 66 15.78 -1.55 -7.98
CA LYS A 66 15.50 -0.11 -8.06
C LYS A 66 16.42 0.75 -7.20
N GLY A 67 17.28 0.12 -6.38
CA GLY A 67 18.25 0.82 -5.52
C GLY A 67 17.78 1.00 -4.08
N HIS A 68 16.56 0.55 -3.76
CA HIS A 68 15.96 0.66 -2.43
C HIS A 68 16.51 -0.43 -1.51
N GLN A 69 17.59 -0.13 -0.78
CA GLN A 69 18.17 -1.04 0.22
C GLN A 69 17.48 -0.91 1.58
N GLU A 70 17.22 0.31 1.99
CA GLU A 70 16.42 0.70 3.15
C GLU A 70 15.38 1.67 2.61
N LEU A 71 14.09 1.44 2.87
CA LEU A 71 13.00 2.26 2.33
C LEU A 71 12.39 3.09 3.47
N PRO A 72 13.02 4.21 3.87
CA PRO A 72 12.50 5.07 4.92
C PRO A 72 11.18 5.70 4.50
N GLU A 73 10.38 6.12 5.49
CA GLU A 73 9.08 6.74 5.24
C GLU A 73 9.16 7.96 4.30
N GLU A 74 10.20 8.80 4.45
CA GLU A 74 10.40 9.99 3.61
C GLU A 74 10.51 9.63 2.12
N GLU A 75 11.19 8.52 1.81
CA GLU A 75 11.33 8.02 0.44
C GLU A 75 10.01 7.43 -0.07
N VAL A 76 9.25 6.73 0.78
CA VAL A 76 7.90 6.26 0.43
C VAL A 76 6.98 7.45 0.10
N ASP A 77 7.03 8.52 0.90
CA ASP A 77 6.25 9.73 0.65
C ASP A 77 6.67 10.43 -0.64
N GLU A 78 7.97 10.56 -0.90
CA GLU A 78 8.48 11.10 -2.17
C GLU A 78 7.97 10.28 -3.37
N ILE A 79 8.13 8.96 -3.34
CA ILE A 79 7.66 8.06 -4.40
C ILE A 79 6.15 8.17 -4.58
N SER A 80 5.37 8.31 -3.49
CA SER A 80 3.92 8.50 -3.56
C SER A 80 3.51 9.77 -4.34
N ARG A 81 4.37 10.79 -4.38
CA ARG A 81 4.10 12.09 -5.02
C ARG A 81 4.68 12.16 -6.42
N THR A 82 5.88 11.66 -6.63
CA THR A 82 6.69 11.94 -7.83
C THR A 82 7.12 10.68 -8.60
N GLY A 83 7.00 9.49 -8.02
CA GLY A 83 7.46 8.23 -8.63
C GLY A 83 6.85 8.03 -10.02
N SER A 84 7.63 7.70 -11.04
CA SER A 84 7.15 7.60 -12.43
C SER A 84 7.26 6.20 -13.02
N ASP A 85 7.97 5.31 -12.33
CA ASP A 85 8.14 3.93 -12.75
C ASP A 85 7.08 3.05 -12.10
N PHE A 86 6.18 2.52 -12.92
CA PHE A 86 5.12 1.61 -12.47
C PHE A 86 5.64 0.45 -11.62
N ARG A 87 6.76 -0.18 -12.00
CA ARG A 87 7.29 -1.34 -11.27
C ARG A 87 7.84 -0.93 -9.91
N ASP A 88 8.40 0.26 -9.82
CA ASP A 88 8.92 0.79 -8.56
C ASP A 88 7.78 1.13 -7.60
N VAL A 89 6.82 1.95 -8.05
CA VAL A 89 5.64 2.33 -7.27
C VAL A 89 4.85 1.10 -6.82
N ARG A 90 4.73 0.09 -7.69
CA ARG A 90 4.10 -1.19 -7.37
C ARG A 90 4.83 -1.96 -6.26
N ALA A 91 6.15 -2.03 -6.31
CA ALA A 91 6.95 -2.70 -5.30
C ALA A 91 6.89 -1.97 -3.95
N VAL A 92 6.91 -0.63 -3.98
CA VAL A 92 6.74 0.23 -2.79
C VAL A 92 5.35 0.05 -2.18
N ALA A 93 4.28 0.04 -2.98
CA ALA A 93 2.92 -0.26 -2.49
C ALA A 93 2.85 -1.66 -1.86
N SER A 94 3.50 -2.65 -2.47
CA SER A 94 3.53 -4.03 -1.97
C SER A 94 4.25 -4.14 -0.62
N VAL A 95 5.38 -3.47 -0.43
CA VAL A 95 6.09 -3.49 0.86
C VAL A 95 5.37 -2.70 1.93
N VAL A 96 4.70 -1.58 1.60
CA VAL A 96 3.88 -0.84 2.57
C VAL A 96 2.69 -1.66 3.05
N ILE A 97 1.97 -2.31 2.12
CA ILE A 97 0.80 -3.12 2.46
C ILE A 97 1.21 -4.38 3.21
N TYR A 98 2.25 -5.08 2.76
CA TYR A 98 2.73 -6.29 3.45
C TYR A 98 3.49 -5.98 4.76
N GLY A 99 4.08 -4.78 4.85
CA GLY A 99 5.03 -4.37 5.88
C GLY A 99 4.45 -4.26 7.28
N GLU A 100 3.13 -4.08 7.42
CA GLU A 100 2.45 -4.12 8.73
C GLU A 100 2.75 -5.41 9.51
N ARG A 101 2.94 -6.53 8.80
CA ARG A 101 3.29 -7.82 9.41
C ARG A 101 4.72 -7.86 9.97
N ARG A 102 5.58 -6.95 9.52
CA ARG A 102 7.00 -6.85 9.89
C ARG A 102 7.25 -5.69 10.87
N LEU A 103 6.51 -4.60 10.72
CA LEU A 103 6.57 -3.39 11.54
C LEU A 103 5.14 -2.93 11.84
N GLU A 104 4.69 -3.24 13.04
CA GLU A 104 3.37 -2.84 13.53
C GLU A 104 3.26 -1.31 13.61
N GLY A 105 2.12 -0.77 13.15
CA GLY A 105 1.90 0.67 13.06
C GLY A 105 2.33 1.31 11.75
N MET A 106 2.84 0.54 10.78
CA MET A 106 3.19 1.04 9.45
C MET A 106 1.96 1.61 8.74
N TRP A 107 0.83 0.91 8.73
CA TRP A 107 -0.39 1.41 8.12
C TRP A 107 -0.90 2.67 8.80
N ALA A 108 -0.75 2.79 10.13
CA ALA A 108 -1.12 3.99 10.85
C ALA A 108 -0.32 5.21 10.37
N ALA A 109 1.02 5.12 10.38
CA ALA A 109 1.87 6.21 9.91
C ALA A 109 1.58 6.59 8.44
N MET A 110 1.41 5.60 7.57
CA MET A 110 1.17 5.84 6.13
C MET A 110 -0.21 6.43 5.84
N THR A 111 -1.22 6.07 6.63
CA THR A 111 -2.60 6.54 6.43
C THR A 111 -2.79 7.93 7.04
N GLU A 112 -2.28 8.16 8.24
CA GLU A 112 -2.32 9.47 8.91
C GLU A 112 -1.68 10.56 8.06
N LYS A 113 -0.57 10.24 7.38
CA LYS A 113 0.14 11.18 6.48
C LYS A 113 -0.41 11.21 5.05
N GLY A 114 -1.45 10.43 4.75
CA GLY A 114 -2.04 10.29 3.41
C GLY A 114 -1.12 9.64 2.37
N ILE A 115 0.00 9.07 2.79
CA ILE A 115 1.00 8.45 1.92
C ILE A 115 0.41 7.24 1.21
N LEU A 116 -0.27 6.35 1.94
CA LEU A 116 -0.87 5.13 1.37
C LEU A 116 -1.86 5.45 0.25
N ARG A 117 -2.70 6.47 0.46
CA ARG A 117 -3.67 6.91 -0.55
C ARG A 117 -2.99 7.44 -1.80
N ARG A 118 -2.05 8.39 -1.64
CA ARG A 118 -1.28 8.95 -2.76
C ARG A 118 -0.54 7.85 -3.53
N LEU A 119 0.04 6.90 -2.81
CA LEU A 119 0.77 5.78 -3.39
C LEU A 119 -0.13 4.89 -4.26
N LEU A 120 -1.35 4.57 -3.81
CA LEU A 120 -2.31 3.80 -4.60
C LEU A 120 -2.88 4.58 -5.78
N GLN A 121 -3.17 5.88 -5.62
CA GLN A 121 -3.56 6.74 -6.74
C GLN A 121 -2.46 6.81 -7.81
N ARG A 122 -1.20 6.93 -7.35
CA ARG A 122 -0.04 6.96 -8.24
C ARG A 122 0.09 5.64 -8.99
N LEU A 123 -0.04 4.52 -8.28
CA LEU A 123 -0.02 3.19 -8.88
C LEU A 123 -1.10 3.05 -9.97
N ASP A 124 -2.34 3.46 -9.67
CA ASP A 124 -3.47 3.43 -10.63
C ASP A 124 -3.13 4.25 -11.88
N SER A 125 -2.71 5.51 -11.70
CA SER A 125 -2.36 6.40 -12.83
C SER A 125 -1.21 5.93 -13.71
N LEU A 126 -0.32 5.07 -13.18
CA LEU A 126 0.83 4.52 -13.90
C LEU A 126 0.55 3.14 -14.50
N THR A 127 -0.65 2.59 -14.30
CA THR A 127 -1.02 1.26 -14.79
C THR A 127 -0.93 1.21 -16.32
N PRO A 128 -0.07 0.36 -16.88
CA PRO A 128 0.01 0.19 -18.34
C PRO A 128 -1.30 -0.35 -18.92
N GLU A 129 -1.63 0.05 -20.15
CA GLU A 129 -2.83 -0.44 -20.86
C GLU A 129 -2.82 -1.97 -21.08
N ASP A 130 -1.63 -2.56 -21.18
CA ASP A 130 -1.41 -4.00 -21.37
C ASP A 130 -1.23 -4.77 -20.04
N PHE A 131 -1.37 -4.09 -18.90
CA PHE A 131 -1.35 -4.73 -17.60
C PHE A 131 -2.61 -5.61 -17.45
N PRO A 132 -2.53 -6.82 -16.86
CA PRO A 132 -3.72 -7.60 -16.54
C PRO A 132 -4.62 -6.79 -15.61
N GLY A 133 -5.61 -6.15 -16.21
CA GLY A 133 -6.56 -5.23 -15.61
C GLY A 133 -7.81 -5.23 -16.49
N PRO A 134 -8.99 -4.89 -15.94
CA PRO A 134 -10.22 -4.97 -16.69
C PRO A 134 -10.10 -4.05 -17.91
N ASN A 135 -10.09 -4.64 -19.11
CA ASN A 135 -10.37 -3.90 -20.33
C ASN A 135 -11.73 -3.21 -20.11
N TYR A 136 -11.69 -1.90 -19.83
CA TYR A 136 -12.90 -1.08 -19.73
C TYR A 136 -13.52 -0.89 -21.11
#